data_AF-A0A3D4ZM73-F1
#
_entry.id   AF-A0A3D4ZM73-F1
#
_cell.length_a   1.000
_cell.length_b   1.000
_cell.length_c   1.000
_cell.angle_alpha   90.00
_cell.angle_beta   90.00
_cell.angle_gamma   90.00
#
_symmetry.space_group_name_H-M   'P 1'
#
loop_
_entity.id
_entity.type
_entity.pdbx_description
1 polymer ?
#
loop_
_entity_poly.entity_id
_entity_poly.type
_entity_poly.pdbx_seq_one_letter_code
_entity_poly.pdbx_strand_id
1 'polypeptide(L)'
;DIHHPYRFYQETPKETYENLKDWICYLHVKDSVMKDGQVEYRMMGYGDVPVFDTLKILHEGGYDGYISLEWVKRWCPDLQEPGIVFAHYATYMRYLLNQLDER
;
A
#
# COMPACT_ATOMS: atom_id res chain seq x y z
N ASP A 1 2.46 -0.43 -7.86
CA ASP A 1 1.65 -1.23 -6.92
C ASP A 1 2.59 -1.86 -5.91
N ILE A 2 2.41 -1.55 -4.63
CA ILE A 2 3.30 -2.03 -3.55
C ILE A 2 3.13 -3.54 -3.29
N HIS A 3 1.91 -4.04 -3.42
CA HIS A 3 1.56 -5.36 -2.93
C HIS A 3 2.19 -6.49 -3.74
N HIS A 4 2.19 -6.40 -5.08
CA HIS A 4 2.62 -7.52 -5.92
C HIS A 4 4.11 -7.88 -5.77
N PRO A 5 5.06 -6.92 -5.88
CA PRO A 5 6.48 -7.21 -5.67
C PRO A 5 6.74 -7.82 -4.29
N TYR A 6 6.14 -7.25 -3.25
CA TYR A 6 6.27 -7.75 -1.88
C TYR A 6 5.69 -9.16 -1.73
N ARG A 7 4.46 -9.39 -2.19
CA ARG A 7 3.71 -10.61 -1.86
C ARG A 7 4.08 -11.82 -2.71
N PHE A 8 4.39 -11.60 -3.99
CA PHE A 8 4.61 -12.70 -4.94
C PHE A 8 6.08 -12.87 -5.35
N TYR A 9 6.90 -11.84 -5.15
CA TYR A 9 8.31 -11.84 -5.55
C TYR A 9 9.27 -11.62 -4.38
N GLN A 10 8.75 -11.40 -3.17
CA GLN A 10 9.55 -11.19 -1.94
C GLN A 10 10.50 -9.99 -2.03
N GLU A 11 10.22 -9.05 -2.95
CA GLU A 11 11.02 -7.84 -3.06
C GLU A 11 10.75 -6.92 -1.87
N THR A 12 11.82 -6.35 -1.33
CA THR A 12 11.71 -5.28 -0.34
C THR A 12 11.28 -3.97 -1.00
N PRO A 13 10.62 -3.04 -0.28
CA PRO A 13 10.32 -1.71 -0.81
C PRO A 13 11.52 -0.99 -1.43
N LYS A 14 12.70 -1.14 -0.81
CA LYS A 14 13.94 -0.53 -1.29
C LYS A 14 14.39 -1.14 -2.61
N GLU A 15 14.35 -2.46 -2.74
CA GLU A 15 14.73 -3.15 -3.97
C GLU A 15 13.82 -2.76 -5.13
N THR A 16 12.50 -2.83 -4.93
CA THR A 16 11.52 -2.41 -5.94
C THR A 16 11.71 -0.94 -6.32
N TYR A 17 11.95 -0.06 -5.34
CA TYR A 17 12.20 1.36 -5.61
C TYR A 17 13.47 1.58 -6.43
N GLU A 18 14.60 0.98 -6.07
CA GLU A 18 15.85 1.14 -6.84
C GLU A 18 15.71 0.65 -8.29
N ASN A 19 14.93 -0.41 -8.51
CA ASN A 19 14.66 -0.93 -9.84
C ASN A 19 13.77 -0.02 -10.69
N LEU A 20 12.89 0.78 -10.06
CA LEU A 20 11.81 1.48 -10.75
C LEU A 20 11.84 3.01 -10.64
N LYS A 21 12.61 3.60 -9.72
CA LYS A 21 12.50 5.02 -9.29
C LYS A 21 12.35 6.03 -10.42
N ASP A 22 13.09 5.86 -11.52
CA ASP A 22 13.08 6.78 -12.67
C ASP A 22 11.81 6.67 -13.54
N TRP A 23 10.97 5.67 -13.28
CA TRP A 23 9.78 5.29 -14.04
C TRP A 23 8.49 5.27 -13.21
N ILE A 24 8.56 5.59 -11.91
CA ILE A 24 7.39 5.56 -11.03
C ILE A 24 6.50 6.77 -11.30
N CYS A 25 5.44 6.59 -12.08
CA CYS A 25 4.42 7.63 -12.31
C CYS A 25 3.18 7.46 -11.42
N TYR A 26 2.90 6.25 -10.92
CA TYR A 26 1.64 5.94 -10.26
C TYR A 26 1.76 4.85 -9.20
N LEU A 27 1.06 5.04 -8.07
CA LEU A 27 1.13 4.17 -6.92
C LEU A 27 -0.24 3.60 -6.55
N HIS A 28 -0.30 2.27 -6.42
CA HIS A 28 -1.42 1.57 -5.81
C HIS A 28 -1.03 1.03 -4.44
N VAL A 29 -1.95 1.18 -3.49
CA VAL A 29 -1.86 0.59 -2.16
C VAL A 29 -3.06 -0.29 -1.89
N LYS A 30 -2.78 -1.44 -1.27
CA LYS A 30 -3.72 -2.38 -0.69
C LYS A 30 -2.99 -3.14 0.39
N ASP A 31 -3.73 -3.71 1.31
CA ASP A 31 -3.16 -4.43 2.45
C ASP A 31 -3.68 -5.87 2.50
N SER A 32 -2.87 -6.74 3.07
CA SER A 32 -3.14 -8.17 3.15
C SER A 32 -2.25 -8.84 4.19
N VAL A 33 -2.59 -10.09 4.52
CA VAL A 33 -1.70 -11.02 5.23
C VAL A 33 -1.57 -12.31 4.44
N MET A 34 -0.53 -13.09 4.72
CA MET A 34 -0.49 -14.49 4.31
C MET A 34 -1.13 -15.36 5.39
N LYS A 35 -2.19 -16.08 5.04
CA LYS A 35 -2.85 -17.03 5.93
C LYS A 35 -3.00 -18.36 5.20
N ASP A 36 -2.49 -19.42 5.82
CA ASP A 36 -2.51 -20.78 5.25
C ASP A 36 -1.93 -20.85 3.82
N GLY A 37 -0.89 -20.06 3.56
CA GLY A 37 -0.24 -19.99 2.25
C GLY A 37 -1.02 -19.22 1.18
N GLN A 38 -2.12 -18.55 1.53
CA GLN A 38 -2.94 -17.75 0.62
C GLN A 38 -2.99 -16.28 1.06
N VAL A 39 -3.20 -15.39 0.09
CA VAL A 39 -3.37 -13.96 0.35
C VAL A 39 -4.78 -13.74 0.91
N GLU A 40 -4.86 -13.21 2.13
CA GLU A 40 -6.11 -12.72 2.73
C GLU A 40 -6.05 -11.18 2.77
N TYR A 41 -6.83 -10.51 1.92
CA TYR A 41 -6.87 -9.05 1.84
C TYR A 41 -7.47 -8.43 3.12
N ARG A 42 -6.96 -7.26 3.48
CA ARG A 42 -7.32 -6.53 4.70
C ARG A 42 -7.59 -5.07 4.40
N MET A 43 -8.32 -4.40 5.30
CA MET A 43 -8.31 -2.94 5.33
C MET A 43 -6.90 -2.44 5.62
N MET A 44 -6.57 -1.26 5.11
CA MET A 44 -5.25 -0.65 5.32
C MET A 44 -4.88 -0.59 6.81
N GLY A 45 -3.67 -1.02 7.16
CA GLY A 45 -3.18 -1.03 8.54
C GLY A 45 -3.59 -2.26 9.35
N TYR A 46 -4.30 -3.21 8.75
CA TYR A 46 -4.65 -4.50 9.36
C TYR A 46 -3.93 -5.68 8.70
N GLY A 47 -3.07 -5.43 7.71
CA GLY A 47 -2.18 -6.44 7.15
C GLY A 47 -0.71 -6.17 7.47
N ASP A 48 0.16 -6.82 6.71
CA ASP A 48 1.61 -6.79 6.87
C ASP A 48 2.36 -6.30 5.62
N VAL A 49 1.64 -5.74 4.64
CA VAL A 49 2.30 -5.07 3.51
C VAL A 49 3.09 -3.86 4.04
N PRO A 50 4.37 -3.67 3.66
CA PRO A 50 5.21 -2.58 4.17
C PRO A 50 4.89 -1.23 3.51
N VAL A 51 3.63 -0.79 3.64
CA VAL A 51 3.12 0.43 3.00
C VAL A 51 3.85 1.66 3.52
N PHE A 52 3.96 1.83 4.84
CA PHE A 52 4.61 3.00 5.42
C PHE A 52 6.10 3.11 5.03
N ASP A 53 6.84 2.00 5.06
CA ASP A 53 8.24 1.99 4.63
C ASP A 53 8.39 2.36 3.16
N THR A 54 7.48 1.90 2.31
CA THR A 54 7.46 2.26 0.89
C THR A 54 7.14 3.74 0.69
N LEU A 55 6.15 4.28 1.40
CA LEU A 55 5.83 5.71 1.36
C LEU A 55 7.00 6.58 1.83
N LYS A 56 7.73 6.14 2.86
CA LYS A 56 8.92 6.84 3.34
C LYS A 56 10.00 6.91 2.26
N ILE A 57 10.30 5.79 1.61
CA ILE A 57 11.31 5.74 0.53
C ILE A 57 10.88 6.62 -0.66
N LEU A 58 9.60 6.55 -1.04
CA LEU A 58 9.06 7.38 -2.13
C LEU A 58 9.10 8.87 -1.78
N HIS A 59 8.76 9.24 -0.56
CA HIS A 59 8.82 10.62 -0.08
C HIS A 59 10.25 11.17 -0.06
N GLU A 60 11.21 10.40 0.49
CA GLU A 60 12.65 10.72 0.43
C GLU A 60 13.17 10.81 -1.02
N GLY A 61 12.57 10.03 -1.92
CA GLY A 61 12.80 10.03 -3.36
C GLY A 61 12.16 11.19 -4.12
N GLY A 62 11.37 12.03 -3.45
CA GLY A 62 10.69 13.17 -4.06
C GLY A 62 9.45 12.82 -4.89
N TYR A 63 8.86 11.65 -4.67
CA TYR A 63 7.58 11.30 -5.31
C TYR A 63 6.45 12.20 -4.78
N ASP A 64 5.82 12.94 -5.69
CA ASP A 64 4.75 13.91 -5.41
C ASP A 64 3.39 13.51 -6.01
N GLY A 65 3.30 12.29 -6.55
CA GLY A 65 2.12 11.77 -7.20
C GLY A 65 1.04 11.24 -6.24
N TYR A 66 -0.06 10.76 -6.82
CA TYR A 66 -1.20 10.24 -6.05
C TYR A 66 -0.93 8.84 -5.47
N ILE A 67 -1.31 8.67 -4.21
CA ILE A 67 -1.45 7.36 -3.58
C ILE A 67 -2.89 6.90 -3.81
N SER A 68 -3.05 5.78 -4.50
CA SER A 68 -4.37 5.31 -4.93
C SER A 68 -4.74 3.99 -4.26
N LEU A 69 -5.91 3.94 -3.63
CA LEU A 69 -6.44 2.72 -3.04
C LEU A 69 -6.86 1.74 -4.14
N GLU A 70 -6.34 0.52 -4.08
CA GLU A 70 -6.82 -0.60 -4.89
C GLU A 70 -7.71 -1.51 -4.04
N TRP A 71 -9.02 -1.47 -4.27
CA TRP A 71 -9.98 -2.30 -3.53
C TRP A 71 -10.59 -3.39 -4.41
N VAL A 72 -10.41 -4.66 -4.01
CA VAL A 72 -10.73 -5.84 -4.83
C VAL A 72 -12.03 -6.56 -4.42
N LYS A 73 -12.95 -5.86 -3.76
CA LYS A 73 -14.24 -6.42 -3.25
C LYS A 73 -15.02 -7.24 -4.27
N ARG A 74 -14.99 -6.86 -5.56
CA ARG A 74 -15.65 -7.62 -6.64
C ARG A 74 -15.17 -9.08 -6.71
N TRP A 75 -13.90 -9.32 -6.38
CA TRP A 75 -13.26 -10.63 -6.41
C TRP A 75 -13.13 -11.27 -5.02
N CYS A 76 -13.26 -10.47 -3.95
CA CYS A 76 -13.21 -10.92 -2.57
C CYS A 76 -14.46 -10.43 -1.82
N PRO A 77 -15.59 -11.17 -1.89
CA PRO A 77 -16.89 -10.73 -1.37
C PRO A 77 -16.90 -10.44 0.14
N ASP A 78 -16.01 -11.06 0.90
CA ASP A 78 -15.94 -10.91 2.36
C ASP A 78 -15.24 -9.62 2.80
N LEU A 79 -14.64 -8.87 1.86
CA LEU A 79 -14.04 -7.57 2.14
C LEU A 79 -15.11 -6.55 2.57
N GLN A 80 -14.72 -5.56 3.36
CA GLN A 80 -15.63 -4.51 3.82
C GLN A 80 -16.20 -3.68 2.66
N GLU A 81 -17.37 -3.09 2.90
CA GLU A 81 -18.08 -2.30 1.89
C GLU A 81 -17.31 -1.03 1.52
N PRO A 82 -17.31 -0.60 0.23
CA PRO A 82 -16.51 0.53 -0.23
C PRO A 82 -16.75 1.83 0.54
N GLY A 83 -17.98 2.07 1.02
CA GLY A 83 -18.31 3.26 1.81
C GLY A 83 -17.56 3.34 3.16
N ILE A 84 -17.27 2.19 3.78
CA ILE A 84 -16.49 2.10 5.02
C ILE A 84 -15.01 2.21 4.69
N VAL A 85 -14.57 1.45 3.69
CA VAL A 85 -13.15 1.31 3.33
C VAL A 85 -12.58 2.63 2.83
N PHE A 86 -13.35 3.40 2.04
CA PHE A 86 -12.90 4.69 1.53
C PHE A 86 -12.67 5.71 2.65
N ALA A 87 -13.58 5.77 3.62
CA ALA A 87 -13.44 6.66 4.78
C ALA A 87 -12.24 6.26 5.66
N HIS A 88 -12.08 4.95 5.90
CA HIS A 88 -10.92 4.41 6.61
C HIS A 88 -9.61 4.73 5.90
N TYR A 89 -9.55 4.48 4.58
CA TYR A 89 -8.39 4.77 3.74
C TYR A 89 -7.97 6.24 3.84
N ALA A 90 -8.90 7.19 3.65
CA ALA A 90 -8.59 8.61 3.69
C ALA A 90 -8.02 9.05 5.05
N THR A 91 -8.54 8.48 6.14
CA THR A 91 -8.07 8.79 7.51
C THR A 91 -6.70 8.16 7.77
N TYR A 92 -6.55 6.88 7.46
CA TYR A 92 -5.33 6.13 7.70
C TYR A 92 -4.15 6.67 6.88
N MET A 93 -4.36 6.95 5.60
CA MET A 93 -3.28 7.51 4.75
C MET A 93 -2.89 8.91 5.19
N ARG A 94 -3.84 9.75 5.63
CA ARG A 94 -3.52 11.07 6.19
C ARG A 94 -2.66 10.96 7.45
N TYR A 95 -3.00 10.01 8.33
CA TYR A 95 -2.17 9.72 9.50
C TYR A 95 -0.75 9.32 9.12
N LEU A 96 -0.57 8.40 8.16
CA LEU A 96 0.76 8.01 7.70
C LEU A 96 1.53 9.16 7.06
N LEU A 97 0.88 9.98 6.22
CA LEU A 97 1.51 11.12 5.56
C LEU A 97 1.97 12.18 6.55
N ASN A 98 1.14 12.52 7.56
CA ASN A 98 1.55 13.44 8.62
C ASN A 98 2.80 12.96 9.37
N GLN A 99 2.97 11.65 9.55
CA GLN A 99 4.18 11.09 10.18
C GLN A 99 5.44 11.23 9.34
N LEU A 100 5.31 11.41 8.02
CA LEU A 100 6.43 11.71 7.13
C LEU A 100 6.84 13.17 7.25
N ASP A 101 5.86 14.08 7.35
CA ASP A 101 6.07 15.54 7.42
C ASP A 101 6.53 16.04 8.81
N GLU A 102 6.22 15.32 9.89
CA GLU A 102 6.61 15.67 11.26
C GLU A 102 8.09 15.36 11.60
N ARG A 103 8.93 15.08 10.59
CA ARG A 103 10.37 14.80 10.74
C ARG A 103 11.22 15.81 9.97
#